data_AF-A0A7W8GD78-F1
#
_entry.id   AF-A0A7W8GD78-F1
#
_cell.length_a   1.000
_cell.length_b   1.000
_cell.length_c   1.000
_cell.angle_alpha   90.00
_cell.angle_beta   90.00
_cell.angle_gamma   90.00
#
_symmetry.space_group_name_H-M   'P 1'
#
loop_
_entity.id
_entity.type
_entity.pdbx_description
1 polymer ?
#
loop_
_entity_poly.entity_id
_entity_poly.type
_entity_poly.pdbx_seq_one_letter_code
_entity_poly.pdbx_strand_id
1 'polypeptide(L)'
;MSRHGLSALALAVLLSGGAAAGGATPPASWLGQRVDVAQTAFCRAQGCALVEVRENSFNTPGWHDGTKRTYRLRGGERLEVDVRPGGWISNVFLLKDGARLGSSLTLRERRLAAEFLTLATGRRFPSQAVAQCVAAGLTAQRRNPDVYGPDQPLSQWSTPAGLPYKARCGVAGAGPLGVWAGWMQQ
;
A
#
# COMPACT_ATOMS: atom_id res chain seq x y z
N MET A 1 -0.66 -6.72 81.60
CA MET A 1 0.20 -5.53 81.35
C MET A 1 1.44 -6.00 80.60
N SER A 2 1.89 -5.21 79.61
CA SER A 2 3.07 -5.43 78.74
C SER A 2 2.84 -6.47 77.62
N ARG A 3 3.21 -6.30 76.34
CA ARG A 3 4.21 -5.43 75.66
C ARG A 3 3.75 -5.09 74.23
N HIS A 4 4.26 -3.98 73.71
CA HIS A 4 4.29 -3.63 72.28
C HIS A 4 5.17 -4.58 71.45
N GLY A 5 4.85 -4.73 70.16
CA GLY A 5 5.70 -5.38 69.15
C GLY A 5 5.29 -4.92 67.73
N LEU A 6 6.26 -4.37 67.00
CA LEU A 6 6.15 -3.70 65.70
C LEU A 6 6.08 -4.66 64.49
N SER A 7 5.50 -4.13 63.40
CA SER A 7 5.84 -4.26 61.96
C SER A 7 6.10 -5.64 61.32
N ALA A 8 5.39 -5.92 60.21
CA ALA A 8 5.98 -6.33 58.93
C ALA A 8 4.96 -6.30 57.78
N LEU A 9 5.42 -5.85 56.60
CA LEU A 9 4.74 -5.82 55.31
C LEU A 9 4.32 -7.21 54.80
N ALA A 10 3.28 -7.28 53.97
CA ALA A 10 3.32 -8.06 52.71
C ALA A 10 2.18 -7.69 51.75
N LEU A 11 2.56 -7.14 50.59
CA LEU A 11 1.83 -7.17 49.31
C LEU A 11 1.44 -8.62 48.94
N ALA A 12 0.29 -8.81 48.28
CA ALA A 12 0.24 -9.38 46.92
C ALA A 12 -1.19 -9.42 46.37
N VAL A 13 -1.29 -8.93 45.13
CA VAL A 13 -2.42 -8.90 44.21
C VAL A 13 -2.57 -10.27 43.53
N LEU A 14 -3.81 -10.73 43.32
CA LEU A 14 -4.16 -11.63 42.21
C LEU A 14 -5.51 -11.20 41.61
N LEU A 15 -5.45 -10.21 40.73
CA LEU A 15 -6.50 -9.92 39.74
C LEU A 15 -6.36 -10.96 38.62
N SER A 16 -7.33 -11.85 38.53
CA SER A 16 -7.44 -12.88 37.51
C SER A 16 -7.47 -12.27 36.11
N GLY A 17 -6.46 -12.61 35.31
CA GLY A 17 -6.22 -12.05 34.00
C GLY A 17 -7.36 -12.31 33.00
N GLY A 18 -7.85 -11.22 32.41
CA GLY A 18 -8.51 -11.29 31.11
C GLY A 18 -7.46 -11.64 30.05
N ALA A 19 -7.72 -12.70 29.28
CA ALA A 19 -6.92 -13.04 28.13
C ALA A 19 -6.96 -11.86 27.12
N ALA A 20 -5.87 -11.09 27.06
CA ALA A 20 -5.64 -10.19 25.95
C ALA A 20 -5.38 -11.07 24.72
N ALA A 21 -6.39 -11.21 23.87
CA ALA A 21 -6.18 -11.60 22.49
C ALA A 21 -5.25 -10.55 21.87
N GLY A 22 -3.96 -10.87 21.84
CA GLY A 22 -2.92 -10.07 21.20
C GLY A 22 -3.12 -10.06 19.69
N GLY A 23 -4.11 -9.28 19.24
CA GLY A 23 -4.22 -8.89 17.85
C GLY A 23 -3.04 -7.99 17.55
N ALA A 24 -1.99 -8.54 16.94
CA ALA A 24 -0.87 -7.76 16.44
C ALA A 24 -1.44 -6.61 15.59
N THR A 25 -1.21 -5.37 16.02
CA THR A 25 -1.59 -4.19 15.25
C THR A 25 -1.00 -4.37 13.84
N PRO A 26 -1.83 -4.35 12.78
CA PRO A 26 -1.32 -4.45 11.42
C PRO A 26 -0.22 -3.40 11.21
N PRO A 27 0.84 -3.71 10.45
CA PRO A 27 1.91 -2.76 10.22
C PRO A 27 1.35 -1.49 9.57
N ALA A 28 1.87 -0.34 10.00
CA ALA A 28 1.42 0.98 9.56
C ALA A 28 1.58 1.19 8.04
N SER A 29 2.43 0.40 7.38
CA SER A 29 2.65 0.37 5.93
C SER A 29 2.81 -1.06 5.42
N TRP A 30 2.52 -1.29 4.13
CA TRP A 30 2.82 -2.58 3.48
C TRP A 30 4.23 -2.61 2.90
N LEU A 31 4.66 -1.49 2.33
CA LEU A 31 5.97 -1.36 1.70
C LEU A 31 7.10 -1.55 2.72
N GLY A 32 8.09 -2.34 2.33
CA GLY A 32 9.24 -2.72 3.16
C GLY A 32 8.93 -3.75 4.24
N GLN A 33 7.68 -4.23 4.33
CA GLN A 33 7.22 -5.14 5.38
C GLN A 33 6.86 -6.51 4.80
N ARG A 34 6.92 -7.54 5.65
CA ARG A 34 6.45 -8.90 5.34
C ARG A 34 4.96 -9.01 5.67
N VAL A 35 4.12 -8.51 4.77
CA VAL A 35 2.66 -8.49 4.95
C VAL A 35 2.01 -9.45 3.99
N ASP A 36 1.08 -10.27 4.50
CA ASP A 36 0.12 -10.95 3.64
C ASP A 36 -1.01 -9.98 3.27
N VAL A 37 -0.94 -9.42 2.07
CA VAL A 37 -1.90 -8.42 1.58
C VAL A 37 -3.32 -8.95 1.57
N ALA A 38 -3.51 -10.26 1.31
CA ALA A 38 -4.83 -10.89 1.33
C ALA A 38 -5.51 -10.79 2.71
N GLN A 39 -4.72 -10.74 3.79
CA GLN A 39 -5.17 -10.66 5.18
C GLN A 39 -5.24 -9.22 5.70
N THR A 40 -5.04 -8.21 4.86
CA THR A 40 -5.16 -6.80 5.28
C THR A 40 -6.63 -6.38 5.42
N ALA A 41 -6.88 -5.35 6.24
CA ALA A 41 -8.21 -4.75 6.35
C ALA A 41 -8.70 -4.21 5.00
N PHE A 42 -7.80 -3.64 4.19
CA PHE A 42 -8.10 -3.22 2.83
C PHE A 42 -8.64 -4.37 1.99
N CYS A 43 -7.94 -5.50 1.94
CA CYS A 43 -8.39 -6.61 1.11
C CYS A 43 -9.68 -7.25 1.60
N ARG A 44 -9.92 -7.30 2.91
CA ARG A 44 -11.23 -7.71 3.44
C ARG A 44 -12.35 -6.75 3.01
N ALA A 45 -12.13 -5.44 3.12
CA ALA A 45 -13.13 -4.44 2.75
C ALA A 45 -13.43 -4.47 1.24
N GLN A 46 -12.38 -4.56 0.42
CA GLN A 46 -12.49 -4.50 -1.05
C GLN A 46 -12.75 -5.87 -1.70
N GLY A 47 -12.75 -6.95 -0.93
CA GLY A 47 -12.98 -8.31 -1.43
C GLY A 47 -11.90 -8.74 -2.42
N CYS A 48 -10.62 -8.63 -2.04
CA CYS A 48 -9.52 -9.10 -2.88
C CYS A 48 -9.62 -10.62 -3.09
N ALA A 49 -9.62 -11.04 -4.35
CA ALA A 49 -9.41 -12.42 -4.76
C ALA A 49 -8.05 -12.56 -5.44
N LEU A 50 -7.19 -13.46 -4.96
CA LEU A 50 -5.92 -13.75 -5.63
C LEU A 50 -6.21 -14.41 -6.98
N VAL A 51 -5.66 -13.84 -8.05
CA VAL A 51 -5.86 -14.33 -9.42
C VAL A 51 -4.59 -15.01 -9.93
N GLU A 52 -3.43 -14.47 -9.59
CA GLU A 52 -2.16 -14.93 -10.15
C GLU A 52 -1.02 -14.72 -9.15
N VAL A 53 -0.10 -15.68 -9.11
CA VAL A 53 1.25 -15.50 -8.56
C VAL A 53 2.22 -15.86 -9.68
N ARG A 54 3.07 -14.90 -10.05
CA ARG A 54 4.03 -15.05 -11.13
C ARG A 54 5.42 -14.69 -10.64
N GLU A 55 6.44 -15.44 -11.03
CA GLU A 55 7.82 -15.01 -10.80
C GLU A 55 8.11 -13.72 -11.56
N ASN A 56 8.88 -12.84 -10.94
CA ASN A 56 9.32 -11.64 -11.61
C ASN A 56 10.35 -11.99 -12.70
N SER A 57 10.32 -11.23 -13.79
CA SER A 57 11.25 -11.39 -14.90
C SER A 57 11.92 -10.05 -15.17
N PHE A 58 12.90 -10.03 -16.09
CA PHE A 58 13.56 -8.81 -16.54
C PHE A 58 12.60 -7.74 -17.11
N ASN A 59 11.37 -8.12 -17.48
CA ASN A 59 10.34 -7.19 -17.94
C ASN A 59 9.39 -6.69 -16.83
N THR A 60 9.55 -7.15 -15.58
CA THR A 60 8.71 -6.67 -14.47
C THR A 60 9.08 -5.22 -14.13
N PRO A 61 8.13 -4.26 -14.14
CA PRO A 61 8.38 -2.90 -13.64
C PRO A 61 8.87 -2.92 -12.19
N GLY A 62 9.98 -2.26 -11.89
CA GLY A 62 10.63 -2.34 -10.59
C GLY A 62 11.85 -3.27 -10.62
N TRP A 63 11.80 -4.39 -9.88
CA TRP A 63 12.92 -5.34 -9.81
C TRP A 63 12.49 -6.74 -10.25
N HIS A 64 13.46 -7.51 -10.75
CA HIS A 64 13.23 -8.73 -11.52
C HIS A 64 13.29 -10.02 -10.68
N ASP A 65 13.47 -9.91 -9.36
CA ASP A 65 13.51 -11.06 -8.46
C ASP A 65 12.19 -11.20 -7.67
N GLY A 66 11.99 -12.37 -7.06
CA GLY A 66 10.81 -12.63 -6.27
C GLY A 66 9.56 -12.88 -7.12
N THR A 67 8.41 -12.43 -6.63
CA THR A 67 7.11 -12.72 -7.24
C THR A 67 6.24 -11.48 -7.34
N LYS A 68 5.42 -11.41 -8.38
CA LYS A 68 4.26 -10.51 -8.47
C LYS A 68 3.02 -11.30 -8.09
N ARG A 69 2.24 -10.76 -7.16
CA ARG A 69 0.93 -11.28 -6.77
C ARG A 69 -0.15 -10.33 -7.28
N THR A 70 -1.08 -10.86 -8.04
CA THR A 70 -2.16 -10.09 -8.66
C THR A 70 -3.49 -10.47 -8.02
N TYR A 71 -4.21 -9.48 -7.51
CA TYR A 71 -5.54 -9.62 -6.93
C TYR A 71 -6.57 -8.85 -7.74
N ARG A 72 -7.79 -9.38 -7.80
CA ARG A 72 -8.98 -8.67 -8.30
C ARG A 72 -9.80 -8.16 -7.12
N LEU A 73 -10.15 -6.89 -7.12
CA LEU A 73 -11.09 -6.31 -6.15
C LEU A 73 -12.53 -6.50 -6.64
N ARG A 74 -13.50 -6.45 -5.71
CA ARG A 74 -14.94 -6.53 -6.04
C ARG A 74 -15.40 -5.41 -6.98
N GLY A 75 -14.74 -4.24 -6.91
CA GLY A 75 -15.02 -3.10 -7.80
C GLY A 75 -14.46 -3.26 -9.22
N GLY A 76 -13.72 -4.33 -9.50
CA GLY A 76 -13.11 -4.64 -10.79
C GLY A 76 -11.66 -4.18 -10.93
N GLU A 77 -11.15 -3.37 -10.00
CA GLU A 77 -9.77 -2.91 -9.98
C GLU A 77 -8.79 -4.07 -9.76
N ARG A 78 -7.58 -3.93 -10.32
CA ARG A 78 -6.48 -4.88 -10.16
C ARG A 78 -5.47 -4.35 -9.16
N LEU A 79 -5.14 -5.15 -8.16
CA LEU A 79 -4.10 -4.88 -7.19
C LEU A 79 -2.89 -5.77 -7.50
N GLU A 80 -1.74 -5.18 -7.77
CA GLU A 80 -0.47 -5.92 -7.96
C GLU A 80 0.47 -5.64 -6.79
N VAL A 81 1.17 -6.67 -6.33
CA VAL A 81 2.10 -6.60 -5.20
C VAL A 81 3.37 -7.34 -5.56
N ASP A 82 4.50 -6.63 -5.61
CA ASP A 82 5.81 -7.22 -5.88
C ASP A 82 6.49 -7.58 -4.56
N VAL A 83 6.64 -8.89 -4.33
CA VAL A 83 7.22 -9.48 -3.13
C VAL A 83 8.60 -10.03 -3.44
N ARG A 84 9.61 -9.55 -2.71
CA ARG A 84 11.02 -9.95 -2.88
C ARG A 84 11.28 -11.35 -2.33
N PRO A 85 12.40 -12.01 -2.68
CA PRO A 85 12.74 -13.33 -2.14
C PRO A 85 12.76 -13.38 -0.60
N GLY A 86 13.15 -12.27 0.05
CA GLY A 86 13.08 -12.11 1.50
C GLY A 86 11.67 -11.87 2.07
N GLY A 87 10.61 -11.98 1.26
CA GLY A 87 9.21 -11.87 1.66
C GLY A 87 8.67 -10.46 1.86
N TRP A 88 9.49 -9.42 1.71
CA TRP A 88 9.06 -8.02 1.88
C TRP A 88 8.48 -7.45 0.60
N ILE A 89 7.50 -6.56 0.73
CA ILE A 89 6.84 -5.90 -0.39
C ILE A 89 7.67 -4.72 -0.87
N SER A 90 8.04 -4.73 -2.15
CA SER A 90 8.87 -3.70 -2.79
C SER A 90 8.05 -2.67 -3.56
N ASN A 91 6.98 -3.10 -4.23
CA ASN A 91 6.09 -2.24 -5.00
C ASN A 91 4.65 -2.72 -4.85
N VAL A 92 3.72 -1.78 -4.98
CA VAL A 92 2.30 -2.05 -5.03
C VAL A 92 1.62 -1.15 -6.05
N PHE A 93 0.62 -1.69 -6.74
CA PHE A 93 -0.12 -0.99 -7.79
C PHE A 93 -1.61 -1.22 -7.59
N LEU A 94 -2.41 -0.17 -7.70
CA LEU A 94 -3.86 -0.26 -7.79
C LEU A 94 -4.29 0.34 -9.13
N LEU A 95 -4.75 -0.53 -10.03
CA LEU A 95 -4.93 -0.24 -11.44
C LEU A 95 -6.40 -0.43 -11.86
N LYS A 96 -6.87 0.44 -12.73
CA LYS A 96 -8.16 0.35 -13.40
C LYS A 96 -7.98 -0.31 -14.76
N ASP A 97 -8.44 -1.56 -14.85
CA ASP A 97 -8.45 -2.31 -16.10
C ASP A 97 -9.43 -1.68 -17.11
N GLY A 98 -9.11 -1.79 -18.40
CA GLY A 98 -10.01 -1.39 -19.50
C GLY A 98 -10.26 0.11 -19.64
N ALA A 99 -9.52 0.97 -18.93
CA ALA A 99 -9.59 2.41 -19.11
C ALA A 99 -9.12 2.81 -20.51
N ARG A 100 -9.86 3.72 -21.16
CA ARG A 100 -9.52 4.26 -22.49
C ARG A 100 -8.64 5.49 -22.35
N LEU A 101 -7.89 5.83 -23.41
CA LEU A 101 -7.13 7.06 -23.48
C LEU A 101 -7.99 8.29 -23.13
N GLY A 102 -7.46 9.21 -22.33
CA GLY A 102 -8.21 10.37 -21.82
C GLY A 102 -9.12 10.08 -20.62
N SER A 103 -9.25 8.83 -20.15
CA SER A 103 -10.08 8.49 -19.00
C SER A 103 -9.51 9.06 -17.69
N SER A 104 -10.41 9.46 -16.78
CA SER A 104 -10.06 9.84 -15.41
C SER A 104 -10.64 8.86 -14.40
N LEU A 105 -10.10 8.89 -13.18
CA LEU A 105 -10.70 8.21 -12.04
C LEU A 105 -11.96 8.96 -11.59
N THR A 106 -13.01 8.24 -11.24
CA THR A 106 -14.20 8.77 -10.55
C THR A 106 -13.86 9.17 -9.11
N LEU A 107 -14.77 9.88 -8.43
CA LEU A 107 -14.57 10.24 -7.02
C LEU A 107 -14.38 9.01 -6.12
N ARG A 108 -15.15 7.94 -6.35
CA ARG A 108 -15.02 6.67 -5.61
C ARG A 108 -13.62 6.08 -5.80
N GLU A 109 -13.16 6.00 -7.05
CA GLU A 109 -11.85 5.43 -7.39
C GLU A 109 -10.70 6.29 -6.84
N ARG A 110 -10.83 7.62 -6.83
CA ARG A 110 -9.83 8.52 -6.21
C ARG A 110 -9.73 8.32 -4.69
N ARG A 111 -10.86 8.11 -4.02
CA ARG A 111 -10.90 7.81 -2.58
C ARG A 111 -10.24 6.46 -2.29
N LEU A 112 -10.57 5.44 -3.08
CA LEU A 112 -9.96 4.11 -2.97
C LEU A 112 -8.45 4.17 -3.21
N ALA A 113 -8.00 4.87 -4.26
CA ALA A 113 -6.59 5.07 -4.56
C ALA A 113 -5.84 5.80 -3.44
N ALA A 114 -6.45 6.81 -2.83
CA ALA A 114 -5.88 7.54 -1.71
C ALA A 114 -5.77 6.68 -0.43
N GLU A 115 -6.80 5.88 -0.13
CA GLU A 115 -6.79 4.91 0.97
C GLU A 115 -5.70 3.86 0.76
N PHE A 116 -5.66 3.28 -0.45
CA PHE A 116 -4.64 2.31 -0.86
C PHE A 116 -3.23 2.87 -0.67
N LEU A 117 -2.93 4.06 -1.20
CA LEU A 117 -1.62 4.68 -1.04
C LEU A 117 -1.31 4.93 0.44
N THR A 118 -2.32 5.33 1.23
CA THR A 118 -2.13 5.60 2.65
C THR A 118 -1.73 4.34 3.41
N LEU A 119 -2.41 3.22 3.16
CA LEU A 119 -2.10 1.93 3.79
C LEU A 119 -0.82 1.32 3.25
N ALA A 120 -0.55 1.46 1.96
CA ALA A 120 0.65 0.93 1.33
C ALA A 120 1.92 1.57 1.89
N THR A 121 1.92 2.91 2.05
CA THR A 121 3.13 3.66 2.40
C THR A 121 3.18 4.11 3.85
N GLY A 122 2.07 4.05 4.61
CA GLY A 122 1.94 4.65 5.94
C GLY A 122 1.96 6.18 5.96
N ARG A 123 1.72 6.83 4.80
CA ARG A 123 1.73 8.30 4.65
C ARG A 123 0.34 8.78 4.25
N ARG A 124 -0.08 9.98 4.63
CA ARG A 124 -1.44 10.45 4.28
C ARG A 124 -1.51 10.93 2.84
N PHE A 125 -2.48 10.41 2.09
CA PHE A 125 -2.82 10.91 0.75
C PHE A 125 -4.28 11.37 0.72
N PRO A 126 -4.58 12.63 0.38
CA PRO A 126 -5.94 13.05 0.11
C PRO A 126 -6.36 12.65 -1.30
N SER A 127 -7.64 12.31 -1.49
CA SER A 127 -8.21 12.01 -2.82
C SER A 127 -8.04 13.15 -3.82
N GLN A 128 -7.94 14.40 -3.36
CA GLN A 128 -7.65 15.56 -4.19
C GLN A 128 -6.24 15.54 -4.80
N ALA A 129 -5.23 15.05 -4.06
CA ALA A 129 -3.87 14.92 -4.60
C ALA A 129 -3.84 13.88 -5.74
N VAL A 130 -4.56 12.77 -5.57
CA VAL A 130 -4.75 11.77 -6.64
C VAL A 130 -5.41 12.40 -7.86
N ALA A 131 -6.47 13.20 -7.64
CA ALA A 131 -7.16 13.90 -8.73
C ALA A 131 -6.23 14.83 -9.51
N GLN A 132 -5.43 15.63 -8.80
CA GLN A 132 -4.47 16.57 -9.40
C GLN A 132 -3.38 15.84 -10.17
N CYS A 133 -2.84 14.75 -9.63
CA CYS A 133 -1.85 13.94 -10.34
C CYS A 133 -2.41 13.38 -11.65
N VAL A 134 -3.61 12.78 -11.62
CA VAL A 134 -4.23 12.23 -12.83
C VAL A 134 -4.52 13.34 -13.84
N ALA A 135 -4.97 14.52 -13.40
CA ALA A 135 -5.19 15.68 -14.26
C ALA A 135 -3.88 16.21 -14.91
N ALA A 136 -2.78 16.20 -14.16
CA ALA A 136 -1.45 16.53 -14.69
C ALA A 136 -0.99 15.50 -15.73
N GLY A 137 -1.19 14.20 -15.45
CA GLY A 137 -0.92 13.13 -16.40
C GLY A 137 -1.74 13.25 -17.69
N LEU A 138 -3.04 13.58 -17.58
CA LEU A 138 -3.90 13.79 -18.75
C LEU A 138 -3.47 15.03 -19.55
N THR A 139 -2.92 16.04 -18.88
CA THR A 139 -2.36 17.22 -19.55
C THR A 139 -1.06 16.90 -20.26
N ALA A 140 -0.18 16.09 -19.67
CA ALA A 140 1.01 15.56 -20.35
C ALA A 140 0.62 14.68 -21.54
N GLN A 141 -0.40 13.83 -21.38
CA GLN A 141 -0.88 12.92 -22.42
C GLN A 141 -1.37 13.64 -23.68
N ARG A 142 -1.96 14.83 -23.53
CA ARG A 142 -2.35 15.66 -24.68
C ARG A 142 -1.17 16.11 -25.54
N ARG A 143 0.04 16.16 -24.97
CA ARG A 143 1.28 16.52 -25.66
C ARG A 143 2.04 15.28 -26.14
N ASN A 144 1.95 14.19 -25.39
CA ASN A 144 2.57 12.91 -25.69
C ASN A 144 1.62 11.75 -25.31
N PRO A 145 0.92 11.14 -26.28
CA PRO A 145 -0.01 10.03 -26.03
C PRO A 145 0.61 8.83 -25.31
N ASP A 146 1.93 8.65 -25.45
CA ASP A 146 2.68 7.52 -24.91
C ASP A 146 3.21 7.77 -23.49
N VAL A 147 2.78 8.86 -22.84
CA VAL A 147 3.16 9.11 -21.44
C VAL A 147 2.39 8.17 -20.50
N TYR A 148 3.08 7.64 -19.50
CA TYR A 148 2.49 6.76 -18.48
C TYR A 148 1.76 7.53 -17.38
N GLY A 149 2.13 8.79 -17.14
CA GLY A 149 1.66 9.63 -16.05
C GLY A 149 2.42 10.96 -16.03
N PRO A 150 2.21 11.84 -15.04
CA PRO A 150 3.02 13.05 -14.92
C PRO A 150 4.46 12.73 -14.50
N ASP A 151 5.40 13.58 -14.89
CA ASP A 151 6.82 13.46 -14.49
C ASP A 151 6.97 13.57 -12.96
N GLN A 152 6.22 14.49 -12.36
CA GLN A 152 6.25 14.72 -10.93
C GLN A 152 5.46 13.64 -10.17
N PRO A 153 6.08 12.95 -9.19
CA PRO A 153 5.39 11.95 -8.39
C PRO A 153 4.36 12.60 -7.44
N LEU A 154 3.39 11.81 -6.97
CA LEU A 154 2.48 12.21 -5.88
C LEU A 154 3.25 12.49 -4.58
N SER A 155 4.29 11.70 -4.32
CA SER A 155 5.16 11.83 -3.16
C SER A 155 6.48 11.11 -3.42
N GLN A 156 7.55 11.57 -2.78
CA GLN A 156 8.85 10.92 -2.77
C GLN A 156 9.42 10.96 -1.35
N TRP A 157 10.09 9.90 -0.94
CA TRP A 157 10.72 9.80 0.38
C TRP A 157 11.84 8.77 0.36
N SER A 158 12.70 8.78 1.38
CA SER A 158 13.67 7.72 1.62
C SER A 158 13.22 6.85 2.80
N THR A 159 13.41 5.54 2.69
CA THR A 159 13.22 4.64 3.84
C THR A 159 14.32 4.87 4.89
N PRO A 160 14.19 4.36 6.13
CA PRO A 160 15.27 4.40 7.12
C PRO A 160 16.59 3.78 6.63
N ALA A 161 16.51 2.82 5.70
CA ALA A 161 17.67 2.21 5.05
C ALA A 161 18.21 3.02 3.84
N GLY A 162 17.70 4.23 3.62
CA GLY A 162 18.14 5.13 2.54
C GLY A 162 17.59 4.82 1.15
N LEU A 163 16.65 3.88 1.02
CA LEU A 163 16.12 3.51 -0.30
C LEU A 163 15.12 4.56 -0.81
N PRO A 164 15.24 5.04 -2.07
CA PRO A 164 14.37 6.07 -2.63
C PRO A 164 13.03 5.50 -3.07
N TYR A 165 11.95 5.89 -2.42
CA TYR A 165 10.60 5.45 -2.72
C TYR A 165 9.80 6.60 -3.33
N LYS A 166 8.87 6.25 -4.22
CA LYS A 166 7.92 7.19 -4.81
C LYS A 166 6.51 6.62 -4.76
N ALA A 167 5.54 7.52 -4.67
CA ALA A 167 4.14 7.26 -5.00
C ALA A 167 3.80 8.04 -6.28
N ARG A 168 3.06 7.43 -7.20
CA ARG A 168 2.74 7.99 -8.51
C ARG A 168 1.30 7.69 -8.90
N CYS A 169 0.82 8.37 -9.93
CA CYS A 169 -0.38 8.00 -10.65
C CYS A 169 -0.05 7.80 -12.13
N GLY A 170 -0.92 7.10 -12.83
CA GLY A 170 -0.82 6.91 -14.26
C GLY A 170 -2.11 7.23 -14.99
N VAL A 171 -1.99 7.36 -16.31
CA VAL A 171 -3.10 7.57 -17.24
C VAL A 171 -3.15 6.43 -18.25
N ALA A 172 -4.35 6.12 -18.72
CA ALA A 172 -4.56 5.07 -19.71
C ALA A 172 -3.98 5.50 -21.07
N GLY A 173 -3.15 4.66 -21.68
CA GLY A 173 -2.46 4.94 -22.94
C GLY A 173 -1.30 3.96 -23.08
N ALA A 174 -0.07 4.44 -22.95
CA ALA A 174 1.10 3.57 -22.78
C ALA A 174 1.13 2.84 -21.43
N GLY A 175 0.49 3.42 -20.40
CA GLY A 175 0.39 2.85 -19.06
C GLY A 175 -1.04 2.53 -18.62
N PRO A 176 -1.19 1.83 -17.47
CA PRO A 176 -2.49 1.65 -16.85
C PRO A 176 -2.93 2.93 -16.09
N LEU A 177 -4.22 3.24 -16.15
CA LEU A 177 -4.81 4.26 -15.27
C LEU A 177 -4.83 3.71 -13.84
N GLY A 178 -4.28 4.46 -12.88
CA GLY A 178 -4.23 4.01 -11.49
C GLY A 178 -3.21 4.77 -10.65
N VAL A 179 -2.83 4.15 -9.53
CA VAL A 179 -1.79 4.65 -8.63
C VAL A 179 -0.87 3.52 -8.22
N TRP A 180 0.37 3.86 -7.86
CA TRP A 180 1.32 2.88 -7.38
C TRP A 180 2.36 3.53 -6.48
N ALA A 181 3.01 2.72 -5.67
CA ALA A 181 4.09 3.15 -4.81
C ALA A 181 5.13 2.06 -4.62
N GLY A 182 6.39 2.47 -4.44
CA GLY A 182 7.48 1.55 -4.17
C GLY A 182 8.85 2.07 -4.56
N TRP A 183 9.80 1.16 -4.57
CA TRP A 183 11.20 1.40 -4.93
C TRP A 183 11.42 1.30 -6.45
N MET A 184 12.31 2.13 -6.99
CA MET A 184 12.68 2.13 -8.43
C MET A 184 11.49 2.29 -9.39
N GLN A 185 10.54 3.13 -8.97
CA GLN A 185 9.49 3.62 -9.86
C GLN A 185 10.11 4.69 -10.77
N GLN A 186 10.51 4.29 -11.97
CA GLN A 186 10.95 5.20 -13.05
C GLN A 186 9.76 5.95 -13.61
#